data_AF-A0A659PDD0-F1
#
_entry.id   AF-A0A659PDD0-F1
#
_cell.length_a   1.000
_cell.length_b   1.000
_cell.length_c   1.000
_cell.angle_alpha   90.00
_cell.angle_beta   90.00
_cell.angle_gamma   90.00
#
_symmetry.space_group_name_H-M   'P 1'
#
loop_
_entity.id
_entity.type
_entity.pdbx_description
1 polymer ?
#
loop_
_entity_poly.entity_id
_entity_poly.type
_entity_poly.pdbx_seq_one_letter_code
_entity_poly.pdbx_strand_id
1 'polypeptide(L)'
;MKPTFMRWVAIAALLAGGTFSAVANPPVAPPVSYGVEEDVFHPVRATQGMVASVDAMATQVGVDILKQGGNAVDAAVAVGYALAVTHPQAGNLGGGGFMLLRTKDGATTAIDFREMAPAGATRDMFLDDQGNADAKKSLTSHLASGTPGTVAGFSLALEKYGTMPLNKVVRPAMKLAEEGFVVIDAPVSDPHLPQPTTRRVER
;
A
#
# COMPACT_ATOMS: atom_id res chain seq x y z
N MET A 1 -6.65 54.64 58.60
CA MET A 1 -6.66 53.63 57.52
C MET A 1 -8.10 53.30 57.16
N LYS A 2 -8.55 53.63 55.94
CA LYS A 2 -9.95 53.43 55.51
C LYS A 2 -10.14 51.99 54.97
N PRO A 3 -11.26 51.31 55.30
CA PRO A 3 -11.43 49.85 55.17
C PRO A 3 -11.64 49.34 53.73
N THR A 4 -11.47 50.19 52.72
CA THR A 4 -11.68 49.86 51.31
C THR A 4 -10.42 49.37 50.59
N PHE A 5 -9.22 49.67 51.11
CA PHE A 5 -7.96 49.22 50.50
C PHE A 5 -7.67 47.74 50.80
N MET A 6 -8.12 47.24 51.95
CA MET A 6 -7.86 45.85 52.39
C MET A 6 -8.71 44.81 51.65
N ARG A 7 -9.81 45.22 51.01
CA ARG A 7 -10.72 44.33 50.25
C ARG A 7 -10.17 43.96 48.87
N TRP A 8 -9.35 44.81 48.26
CA TRP A 8 -8.78 44.55 46.93
C TRP A 8 -7.52 43.68 46.98
N VAL A 9 -6.79 43.69 48.10
CA VAL A 9 -5.61 42.81 48.29
C VAL A 9 -6.04 41.34 48.45
N ALA A 10 -7.19 41.08 49.07
CA ALA A 10 -7.70 39.71 49.25
C ALA A 10 -8.19 39.04 47.95
N ILE A 11 -8.63 39.82 46.95
CA ILE A 11 -9.08 39.27 45.65
C ILE A 11 -7.88 38.97 44.74
N ALA A 12 -6.78 39.71 44.84
CA ALA A 12 -5.57 39.44 44.05
C ALA A 12 -4.83 38.17 44.50
N ALA A 13 -4.96 37.77 45.77
CA ALA A 13 -4.25 36.60 46.31
C ALA A 13 -4.92 35.25 45.96
N LEU A 14 -6.19 35.22 45.54
CA LEU A 14 -6.88 33.97 45.17
C LEU A 14 -6.70 33.55 43.71
N LEU A 15 -6.11 34.40 42.86
CA LEU A 15 -5.85 34.09 41.44
C LEU A 15 -4.41 33.63 41.16
N ALA A 16 -3.56 33.55 42.18
CA ALA A 16 -2.18 33.07 42.08
C ALA A 16 -2.02 31.59 42.45
N GLY A 17 -3.11 30.82 42.45
CA GLY A 17 -3.07 29.35 42.51
C GLY A 17 -2.51 28.79 41.21
N GLY A 18 -1.21 28.94 41.00
CA GLY A 18 -0.51 28.34 39.88
C GLY A 18 -0.61 26.82 39.98
N THR A 19 -1.42 26.23 39.12
CA THR A 19 -1.38 24.80 38.85
C THR A 19 0.00 24.48 38.29
N PHE A 20 0.90 23.94 39.12
CA PHE A 20 2.05 23.21 38.63
C PHE A 20 1.51 21.93 37.98
N SER A 21 1.18 22.02 36.69
CA SER A 21 1.09 20.82 35.87
C SER A 21 2.50 20.25 35.82
N ALA A 22 2.75 19.21 36.61
CA ALA A 22 3.90 18.35 36.39
C ALA A 22 3.77 17.82 34.96
N VAL A 23 4.54 18.38 34.03
CA VAL A 23 4.69 17.80 32.70
C VAL A 23 5.39 16.48 32.94
N ALA A 24 4.62 15.40 33.02
CA ALA A 24 5.17 14.05 33.06
C ALA A 24 6.01 13.88 31.81
N ASN A 25 7.32 13.69 31.96
CA ASN A 25 8.17 13.34 30.84
C ASN A 25 7.59 12.06 30.21
N PRO A 26 7.34 12.05 28.88
CA PRO A 26 6.88 10.84 28.23
C PRO A 26 7.92 9.74 28.50
N PRO A 27 7.48 8.51 28.81
CA PRO A 27 8.40 7.41 29.02
C PRO A 27 9.30 7.25 27.78
N VAL A 28 10.60 7.10 28.02
CA VAL A 28 11.58 6.86 26.95
C VAL A 28 11.19 5.54 26.27
N ALA A 29 11.05 5.57 24.93
CA ALA A 29 10.73 4.37 24.17
C ALA A 29 11.83 3.31 24.39
N PRO A 30 11.47 2.03 24.61
CA PRO A 30 12.45 0.97 24.77
C PRO A 30 13.30 0.80 23.50
N PRO A 31 14.51 0.23 23.60
CA PRO A 31 15.34 -0.03 22.43
C PRO A 31 14.67 -1.02 21.46
N VAL A 32 14.89 -0.80 20.17
CA VAL A 32 14.40 -1.68 19.09
C VAL A 32 15.39 -2.83 18.88
N SER A 33 14.91 -4.06 18.67
CA SER A 33 15.73 -5.19 18.23
C SER A 33 15.71 -5.32 16.70
N TYR A 34 16.89 -5.49 16.10
CA TYR A 34 17.06 -5.73 14.66
C TYR A 34 17.29 -7.21 14.31
N GLY A 35 17.20 -8.10 15.30
CA GLY A 35 17.41 -9.54 15.14
C GLY A 35 18.78 -10.01 15.65
N VAL A 36 18.78 -11.06 16.48
CA VAL A 36 19.97 -11.79 16.94
C VAL A 36 19.88 -13.27 16.57
N GLU A 37 20.96 -14.03 16.76
CA GLU A 37 21.01 -15.45 16.41
C GLU A 37 20.16 -16.31 17.37
N GLU A 38 19.89 -15.80 18.56
CA GLU A 38 19.07 -16.46 19.58
C GLU A 38 17.55 -16.29 19.36
N ASP A 39 17.13 -15.43 18.42
CA ASP A 39 15.72 -15.23 18.12
C ASP A 39 15.10 -16.46 17.44
N VAL A 40 13.83 -16.76 17.72
CA VAL A 40 13.13 -17.91 17.09
C VAL A 40 12.85 -17.66 15.61
N PHE A 41 12.59 -16.41 15.23
CA PHE A 41 12.29 -16.02 13.85
C PHE A 41 13.37 -15.06 13.35
N HIS A 42 14.06 -15.46 12.29
CA HIS A 42 15.12 -14.64 11.71
C HIS A 42 14.61 -13.87 10.49
N PRO A 43 14.78 -12.54 10.45
CA PRO A 43 14.46 -11.77 9.25
C PRO A 43 15.44 -12.10 8.12
N VAL A 44 14.97 -11.99 6.88
CA VAL A 44 15.87 -11.97 5.72
C VAL A 44 16.77 -10.74 5.82
N ARG A 45 18.07 -10.90 5.50
CA ARG A 45 19.07 -9.82 5.60
C ARG A 45 19.63 -9.47 4.21
N ALA A 46 19.80 -8.18 3.94
CA ALA A 46 20.45 -7.65 2.74
C ALA A 46 21.19 -6.35 3.08
N THR A 47 22.25 -6.03 2.33
CA THR A 47 23.11 -4.85 2.58
C THR A 47 22.93 -3.71 1.59
N GLN A 48 22.19 -3.91 0.50
CA GLN A 48 22.02 -2.92 -0.58
C GLN A 48 20.55 -2.55 -0.81
N GLY A 49 19.72 -3.52 -1.19
CA GLY A 49 18.30 -3.33 -1.45
C GLY A 49 17.51 -4.59 -1.14
N MET A 50 16.22 -4.43 -0.86
CA MET A 50 15.31 -5.51 -0.51
C MET A 50 13.94 -5.24 -1.12
N VAL A 51 13.27 -6.30 -1.56
CA VAL A 51 11.88 -6.30 -2.00
C VAL A 51 11.16 -7.40 -1.25
N ALA A 52 9.95 -7.11 -0.78
CA ALA A 52 9.06 -8.09 -0.18
C ALA A 52 7.69 -7.97 -0.86
N SER A 53 7.17 -9.09 -1.38
CA SER A 53 5.82 -9.18 -1.92
C SER A 53 5.23 -10.58 -1.64
N VAL A 54 3.94 -10.76 -1.95
CA VAL A 54 3.23 -12.03 -1.78
C VAL A 54 3.71 -13.13 -2.74
N ASP A 55 4.37 -12.75 -3.84
CA ASP A 55 4.78 -13.66 -4.91
C ASP A 55 6.30 -13.64 -5.10
N ALA A 56 6.89 -14.83 -5.14
CA ALA A 56 8.34 -14.99 -5.25
C ALA A 56 8.87 -14.47 -6.60
N MET A 57 8.14 -14.68 -7.70
CA MET A 57 8.56 -14.19 -9.02
C MET A 57 8.53 -12.66 -9.09
N ALA A 58 7.45 -12.04 -8.61
CA ALA A 58 7.35 -10.59 -8.53
C ALA A 58 8.41 -9.98 -7.60
N THR A 59 8.69 -10.61 -6.46
CA THR A 59 9.81 -10.21 -5.57
C THR A 59 11.14 -10.24 -6.34
N GLN A 60 11.40 -11.30 -7.08
CA GLN A 60 12.62 -11.44 -7.87
C GLN A 60 12.72 -10.38 -8.98
N VAL A 61 11.61 -10.07 -9.66
CA VAL A 61 11.55 -8.97 -10.65
C VAL A 61 11.97 -7.65 -10.02
N GLY A 62 11.45 -7.31 -8.84
CA GLY A 62 11.84 -6.09 -8.13
C GLY A 62 13.32 -6.07 -7.75
N VAL A 63 13.84 -7.18 -7.21
CA VAL A 63 15.27 -7.34 -6.88
C VAL A 63 16.14 -7.15 -8.12
N ASP A 64 15.75 -7.71 -9.26
CA ASP A 64 16.51 -7.61 -10.50
C ASP A 64 16.50 -6.18 -11.08
N ILE A 65 15.41 -5.42 -10.90
CA ILE A 65 15.38 -3.99 -11.24
C ILE A 65 16.32 -3.18 -10.35
N LEU A 66 16.35 -3.45 -9.04
CA LEU A 66 17.31 -2.81 -8.13
C LEU A 66 18.76 -3.15 -8.53
N LYS A 67 19.05 -4.40 -8.87
CA LYS A 67 20.38 -4.84 -9.37
C LYS A 67 20.77 -4.17 -10.69
N GLN A 68 19.80 -3.83 -11.53
CA GLN A 68 20.00 -3.08 -12.78
C GLN A 68 20.19 -1.56 -12.55
N GLY A 69 20.22 -1.10 -11.30
CA GLY A 69 20.41 0.30 -10.94
C GLY A 69 19.13 1.12 -10.86
N GLY A 70 17.96 0.47 -10.91
CA GLY A 70 16.67 1.11 -10.65
C GLY A 70 16.55 1.52 -9.19
N ASN A 71 15.78 2.57 -8.93
CA ASN A 71 15.47 2.99 -7.57
C ASN A 71 14.26 2.21 -6.99
N ALA A 72 13.88 2.55 -5.76
CA ALA A 72 12.75 1.89 -5.07
C ALA A 72 11.41 2.04 -5.82
N VAL A 73 11.18 3.17 -6.51
CA VAL A 73 9.97 3.41 -7.31
C VAL A 73 9.98 2.58 -8.59
N ASP A 74 11.12 2.51 -9.30
CA ASP A 74 11.26 1.65 -10.49
C ASP A 74 10.96 0.18 -10.15
N ALA A 75 11.53 -0.30 -9.05
CA ALA A 75 11.31 -1.66 -8.56
C ALA A 75 9.86 -1.89 -8.12
N ALA A 76 9.25 -0.94 -7.40
CA ALA A 76 7.85 -1.04 -6.98
C ALA A 76 6.88 -1.11 -8.17
N VAL A 77 7.10 -0.28 -9.20
CA VAL A 77 6.30 -0.31 -10.43
C VAL A 77 6.48 -1.64 -11.17
N ALA A 78 7.72 -2.13 -11.31
CA ALA A 78 7.98 -3.41 -11.95
C ALA A 78 7.33 -4.59 -11.19
N VAL A 79 7.39 -4.59 -9.86
CA VAL A 79 6.70 -5.56 -9.00
C VAL A 79 5.19 -5.49 -9.22
N GLY A 80 4.62 -4.29 -9.28
CA GLY A 80 3.19 -4.08 -9.52
C GLY A 80 2.72 -4.69 -10.86
N TYR A 81 3.46 -4.44 -11.93
CA TYR A 81 3.19 -5.07 -13.23
C TYR A 81 3.39 -6.59 -13.21
N ALA A 82 4.43 -7.09 -12.52
CA ALA A 82 4.66 -8.52 -12.40
C ALA A 82 3.50 -9.21 -11.65
N LEU A 83 3.03 -8.63 -10.54
CA LEU A 83 1.88 -9.14 -9.78
C LEU A 83 0.59 -9.13 -10.60
N ALA A 84 0.40 -8.17 -11.49
CA ALA A 84 -0.73 -8.15 -12.41
C ALA A 84 -0.78 -9.37 -13.36
N VAL A 85 0.31 -10.13 -13.44
CA VAL A 85 0.43 -11.37 -14.21
C VAL A 85 0.49 -12.59 -13.29
N THR A 86 1.37 -12.56 -12.28
CA THR A 86 1.67 -13.74 -11.43
C THR A 86 0.72 -13.93 -10.26
N HIS A 87 0.01 -12.87 -9.87
CA HIS A 87 -0.92 -12.87 -8.73
C HIS A 87 -2.28 -12.24 -9.11
N PRO A 88 -3.02 -12.83 -10.06
CA PRO A 88 -4.25 -12.24 -10.62
C PRO A 88 -5.40 -12.10 -9.61
N GLN A 89 -5.30 -12.71 -8.42
CA GLN A 89 -6.29 -12.53 -7.35
C GLN A 89 -6.35 -11.09 -6.84
N ALA A 90 -5.26 -10.33 -6.94
CA ALA A 90 -5.18 -8.96 -6.41
C ALA A 90 -4.23 -8.05 -7.20
N GLY A 91 -3.12 -8.58 -7.71
CA GLY A 91 -2.29 -7.85 -8.67
C GLY A 91 -3.10 -7.54 -9.92
N ASN A 92 -3.11 -6.29 -10.37
CA ASN A 92 -4.07 -5.87 -11.38
C ASN A 92 -3.57 -4.73 -12.27
N LEU A 93 -4.16 -4.65 -13.47
CA LEU A 93 -4.21 -3.42 -14.29
C LEU A 93 -5.62 -2.80 -14.31
N GLY A 94 -6.64 -3.59 -13.97
CA GLY A 94 -8.06 -3.23 -14.04
C GLY A 94 -8.67 -2.75 -12.72
N GLY A 95 -7.87 -2.52 -11.69
CA GLY A 95 -8.32 -1.96 -10.41
C GLY A 95 -7.57 -0.67 -10.06
N GLY A 96 -7.29 -0.47 -8.78
CA GLY A 96 -6.60 0.71 -8.25
C GLY A 96 -5.87 0.42 -6.95
N GLY A 97 -5.43 1.48 -6.28
CA GLY A 97 -4.67 1.36 -5.04
C GLY A 97 -4.00 2.65 -4.59
N PHE A 98 -2.97 2.47 -3.76
CA PHE A 98 -2.21 3.56 -3.16
C PHE A 98 -0.73 3.23 -3.18
N MET A 99 0.12 4.26 -3.26
CA MET A 99 1.56 4.13 -3.06
C MET A 99 2.01 5.19 -2.07
N LEU A 100 2.60 4.77 -0.95
CA LEU A 100 3.31 5.67 -0.04
C LEU A 100 4.79 5.59 -0.36
N LEU A 101 5.42 6.74 -0.59
CA LEU A 101 6.84 6.80 -0.90
C LEU A 101 7.53 7.83 -0.03
N ARG A 102 8.76 7.49 0.37
CA ARG A 102 9.66 8.36 1.09
C ARG A 102 11.00 8.38 0.37
N THR A 103 11.44 9.55 -0.05
CA THR A 103 12.70 9.74 -0.76
C THR A 103 13.86 9.81 0.23
N LYS A 104 15.09 9.58 -0.26
CA LYS A 104 16.30 9.53 0.57
C LYS A 104 16.63 10.84 1.30
N ASP A 105 16.15 11.97 0.80
CA ASP A 105 16.24 13.29 1.41
C ASP A 105 15.15 13.54 2.47
N GLY A 106 14.27 12.57 2.70
CA GLY A 106 13.27 12.57 3.76
C GLY A 106 11.89 13.06 3.35
N ALA A 107 11.70 13.54 2.11
CA ALA A 107 10.37 13.93 1.64
C ALA A 107 9.45 12.70 1.57
N THR A 108 8.20 12.87 1.98
CA THR A 108 7.21 11.80 2.04
C THR A 108 5.96 12.25 1.29
N THR A 109 5.41 11.38 0.46
CA THR A 109 4.18 11.66 -0.27
C THR A 109 3.40 10.37 -0.50
N ALA A 110 2.13 10.54 -0.85
CA ALA A 110 1.23 9.46 -1.21
C ALA A 110 0.68 9.70 -2.61
N ILE A 111 0.57 8.63 -3.38
CA ILE A 111 -0.09 8.61 -4.69
C ILE A 111 -1.37 7.80 -4.50
N ASP A 112 -2.50 8.50 -4.63
CA ASP A 112 -3.83 7.89 -4.69
C ASP A 112 -4.16 7.61 -6.15
N PHE A 113 -4.32 6.34 -6.47
CA PHE A 113 -4.78 5.87 -7.78
C PHE A 113 -5.95 4.90 -7.59
N ARG A 114 -6.81 5.19 -6.61
CA ARG A 114 -8.06 4.47 -6.38
C ARG A 114 -8.98 4.61 -7.58
N GLU A 115 -9.77 3.58 -7.82
CA GLU A 115 -10.79 3.60 -8.85
C GLU A 115 -11.80 4.73 -8.59
N MET A 116 -12.25 5.36 -9.67
CA MET A 116 -13.30 6.38 -9.61
C MET A 116 -14.64 5.78 -10.03
N ALA A 117 -15.73 6.16 -9.36
CA ALA A 117 -17.06 5.84 -9.84
C ALA A 117 -17.25 6.41 -11.27
N PRO A 118 -17.77 5.62 -12.23
CA PRO A 118 -18.03 6.12 -13.58
C PRO A 118 -18.96 7.34 -13.57
N ALA A 119 -18.89 8.20 -14.59
CA ALA A 119 -19.69 9.42 -14.65
C ALA A 119 -21.22 9.17 -14.63
N GLY A 120 -21.67 8.00 -15.07
CA GLY A 120 -23.07 7.57 -15.00
C GLY A 120 -23.47 6.87 -13.69
N ALA A 121 -22.56 6.75 -12.72
CA ALA A 121 -22.88 6.16 -11.43
C ALA A 121 -23.83 7.05 -10.64
N THR A 122 -24.81 6.44 -9.98
CA THR A 122 -25.80 7.14 -9.15
C THR A 122 -25.89 6.49 -7.78
N ARG A 123 -26.41 7.24 -6.80
CA ARG A 123 -26.51 6.78 -5.40
C ARG A 123 -27.20 5.43 -5.25
N ASP A 124 -28.27 5.20 -6.03
CA ASP A 124 -29.18 4.06 -5.84
C ASP A 124 -29.01 2.97 -6.91
N MET A 125 -27.93 3.02 -7.72
CA MET A 125 -27.72 2.09 -8.84
C MET A 125 -27.60 0.60 -8.46
N PHE A 126 -27.38 0.32 -7.18
CA PHE A 126 -27.27 -1.03 -6.63
C PHE A 126 -28.48 -1.47 -5.80
N LEU A 127 -29.58 -0.72 -5.81
CA LEU A 127 -30.82 -1.14 -5.16
C LEU A 127 -31.66 -2.03 -6.09
N ASP A 128 -32.42 -2.94 -5.51
CA ASP A 128 -33.49 -3.68 -6.17
C ASP A 128 -34.79 -2.85 -6.24
N ASP A 129 -35.85 -3.43 -6.84
CA ASP A 129 -37.14 -2.74 -7.01
C ASP A 129 -37.83 -2.45 -5.67
N GLN A 130 -37.42 -3.12 -4.59
CA GLN A 130 -37.92 -2.94 -3.23
C GLN A 130 -37.06 -1.97 -2.41
N GLY A 131 -35.98 -1.44 -3.00
CA GLY A 131 -35.05 -0.50 -2.35
C GLY A 131 -33.99 -1.17 -1.47
N ASN A 132 -33.81 -2.49 -1.53
CA ASN A 132 -32.76 -3.20 -0.79
C ASN A 132 -31.47 -3.30 -1.61
N ALA A 133 -30.33 -3.39 -0.93
CA ALA A 133 -29.04 -3.54 -1.59
C ALA A 133 -28.91 -4.90 -2.30
N ASP A 134 -28.55 -4.88 -3.58
CA ASP A 134 -28.27 -6.07 -4.39
C ASP A 134 -26.76 -6.28 -4.54
N ALA A 135 -26.23 -7.23 -3.76
CA ALA A 135 -24.82 -7.59 -3.77
C ALA A 135 -24.34 -8.13 -5.12
N LYS A 136 -25.21 -8.77 -5.93
CA LYS A 136 -24.80 -9.29 -7.24
C LYS A 136 -24.49 -8.16 -8.21
N LYS A 137 -25.24 -7.05 -8.13
CA LYS A 137 -24.96 -5.85 -8.93
C LYS A 137 -23.62 -5.22 -8.56
N SER A 138 -23.30 -5.11 -7.27
CA SER A 138 -22.08 -4.44 -6.80
C SER A 138 -20.83 -5.30 -6.71
N LEU A 139 -20.93 -6.63 -6.86
CA LEU A 139 -19.78 -7.54 -6.77
C LEU A 139 -19.50 -8.32 -8.07
N THR A 140 -20.54 -8.78 -8.77
CA THR A 140 -20.38 -9.76 -9.86
C THR A 140 -20.93 -9.30 -11.21
N SER A 141 -21.55 -8.11 -11.27
CA SER A 141 -22.01 -7.52 -12.52
C SER A 141 -20.99 -6.54 -13.10
N HIS A 142 -21.14 -6.16 -14.37
CA HIS A 142 -20.31 -5.12 -14.98
C HIS A 142 -20.41 -3.76 -14.26
N LEU A 143 -21.52 -3.50 -13.55
CA LEU A 143 -21.70 -2.26 -12.77
C LEU A 143 -20.79 -2.20 -11.54
N ALA A 144 -20.22 -3.33 -11.11
CA ALA A 144 -19.33 -3.40 -9.95
C ALA A 144 -17.96 -2.74 -10.18
N SER A 145 -17.62 -2.44 -11.43
CA SER A 145 -16.30 -1.92 -11.80
C SER A 145 -16.26 -0.39 -11.72
N GLY A 146 -15.30 0.14 -10.96
CA GLY A 146 -14.88 1.54 -11.09
C GLY A 146 -13.92 1.73 -12.26
N THR A 147 -13.69 2.98 -12.67
CA THR A 147 -12.67 3.31 -13.67
C THR A 147 -11.28 2.99 -13.12
N PRO A 148 -10.50 2.08 -13.75
CA PRO A 148 -9.21 1.63 -13.22
C PRO A 148 -8.16 2.74 -13.11
N GLY A 149 -7.39 2.73 -12.03
CA GLY A 149 -6.37 3.73 -11.71
C GLY A 149 -4.93 3.21 -11.70
N THR A 150 -4.69 1.90 -11.57
CA THR A 150 -3.34 1.33 -11.33
C THR A 150 -2.29 1.78 -12.37
N VAL A 151 -2.61 1.70 -13.66
CA VAL A 151 -1.67 2.11 -14.72
C VAL A 151 -1.34 3.61 -14.63
N ALA A 152 -2.33 4.46 -14.35
CA ALA A 152 -2.12 5.89 -14.19
C ALA A 152 -1.25 6.21 -12.96
N GLY A 153 -1.50 5.54 -11.83
CA GLY A 153 -0.70 5.69 -10.62
C GLY A 153 0.75 5.28 -10.80
N PHE A 154 0.99 4.14 -11.48
CA PHE A 154 2.34 3.67 -11.77
C PHE A 154 3.09 4.60 -12.72
N SER A 155 2.46 5.09 -13.80
CA SER A 155 3.09 6.06 -14.68
C SER A 155 3.41 7.37 -13.94
N LEU A 156 2.48 7.90 -13.13
CA LEU A 156 2.72 9.11 -12.33
C LEU A 156 3.88 8.94 -11.35
N ALA A 157 3.95 7.79 -10.66
CA ALA A 157 5.04 7.48 -9.75
C ALA A 157 6.38 7.40 -10.50
N LEU A 158 6.42 6.68 -11.61
CA LEU A 158 7.62 6.45 -12.40
C LEU A 158 8.12 7.74 -13.05
N GLU A 159 7.24 8.55 -13.63
CA GLU A 159 7.58 9.82 -14.28
C GLU A 159 8.16 10.82 -13.28
N LYS A 160 7.60 10.88 -12.06
CA LYS A 160 7.97 11.90 -11.07
C LYS A 160 9.11 11.46 -10.15
N TYR A 161 9.20 10.17 -9.85
CA TYR A 161 10.11 9.64 -8.83
C TYR A 161 10.95 8.45 -9.30
N GLY A 162 10.69 7.88 -10.47
CA GLY A 162 11.50 6.81 -11.08
C GLY A 162 12.73 7.33 -11.80
N THR A 163 13.56 6.40 -12.26
CA THR A 163 14.72 6.69 -13.14
C THR A 163 14.73 5.84 -14.41
N MET A 164 13.88 4.81 -14.49
CA MET A 164 13.77 3.94 -15.65
C MET A 164 12.57 4.29 -16.53
N PRO A 165 12.66 4.11 -17.86
CA PRO A 165 11.50 4.25 -18.73
C PRO A 165 10.50 3.10 -18.52
N LEU A 166 9.22 3.38 -18.74
CA LEU A 166 8.11 2.43 -18.53
C LEU A 166 8.35 1.07 -19.22
N ASN A 167 8.88 1.09 -20.45
CA ASN A 167 9.15 -0.13 -21.22
C ASN A 167 10.20 -1.06 -20.56
N LYS A 168 11.06 -0.56 -19.68
CA LYS A 168 12.04 -1.37 -18.94
C LYS A 168 11.40 -2.05 -17.74
N VAL A 169 10.60 -1.31 -16.97
CA VAL A 169 9.94 -1.84 -15.76
C VAL A 169 8.76 -2.77 -16.09
N VAL A 170 8.10 -2.60 -17.25
CA VAL A 170 6.99 -3.48 -17.70
C VAL A 170 7.48 -4.77 -18.36
N ARG A 171 8.67 -4.76 -18.96
CA ARG A 171 9.20 -5.88 -19.75
C ARG A 171 9.21 -7.23 -19.01
N PRO A 172 9.57 -7.32 -17.72
CA PRO A 172 9.52 -8.59 -16.99
C PRO A 172 8.10 -9.19 -16.93
N ALA A 173 7.09 -8.35 -16.68
CA ALA A 173 5.69 -8.78 -16.67
C ALA A 173 5.21 -9.24 -18.05
N MET A 174 5.59 -8.52 -19.11
CA MET A 174 5.30 -8.96 -20.49
C MET A 174 5.87 -10.34 -20.78
N LYS A 175 7.13 -10.58 -20.40
CA LYS A 175 7.77 -11.88 -20.58
C LYS A 175 7.03 -12.99 -19.83
N LEU A 176 6.66 -12.75 -18.56
CA LEU A 176 5.88 -13.69 -17.75
C LEU A 176 4.51 -14.01 -18.37
N ALA A 177 3.85 -13.02 -18.96
CA ALA A 177 2.55 -13.20 -19.63
C ALA A 177 2.68 -13.90 -20.99
N GLU A 178 3.75 -13.63 -21.73
CA GLU A 178 3.98 -14.20 -23.07
C GLU A 178 4.44 -15.65 -23.02
N GLU A 179 5.40 -15.96 -22.14
CA GLU A 179 6.04 -17.27 -22.02
C GLU A 179 5.33 -18.18 -21.01
N GLY A 180 4.47 -17.62 -20.16
CA GLY A 180 3.83 -18.31 -19.05
C GLY A 180 4.78 -18.57 -17.88
N PHE A 181 4.21 -19.05 -16.78
CA PHE A 181 4.95 -19.40 -15.56
C PHE A 181 4.30 -20.61 -14.87
N VAL A 182 4.99 -21.21 -13.91
CA VAL A 182 4.49 -22.37 -13.15
C VAL A 182 3.56 -21.88 -12.05
N VAL A 183 2.36 -22.47 -11.98
CA VAL A 183 1.42 -22.24 -10.88
C VAL A 183 1.96 -22.95 -9.63
N ILE A 184 2.35 -22.18 -8.62
CA ILE A 184 2.76 -22.68 -7.29
C ILE A 184 1.55 -22.76 -6.35
N ASP A 185 1.65 -23.41 -5.19
CA ASP A 185 0.47 -23.71 -4.35
C ASP A 185 -0.27 -22.47 -3.79
N ALA A 186 0.38 -21.32 -3.66
CA ALA A 186 -0.23 -20.10 -3.10
C ALA A 186 -1.44 -19.57 -3.92
N PRO A 187 -1.41 -19.50 -5.27
CA PRO A 187 -2.60 -19.20 -6.06
C PRO A 187 -3.66 -20.32 -6.08
N VAL A 188 -3.38 -21.51 -5.53
CA VAL A 188 -4.21 -22.71 -5.69
C VAL A 188 -5.06 -23.04 -4.45
N SER A 189 -4.94 -22.25 -3.38
CA SER A 189 -5.85 -22.36 -2.22
C SER A 189 -7.18 -21.62 -2.40
N ASP A 190 -7.51 -21.16 -3.62
CA ASP A 190 -8.86 -20.69 -3.92
C ASP A 190 -9.79 -21.92 -4.05
N PRO A 191 -10.79 -22.10 -3.14
CA PRO A 191 -11.70 -23.25 -3.18
C PRO A 191 -12.56 -23.31 -4.44
N HIS A 192 -12.58 -22.25 -5.27
CA HIS A 192 -13.29 -22.19 -6.54
C HIS A 192 -12.43 -22.52 -7.76
N LEU A 193 -11.11 -22.69 -7.59
CA LEU A 193 -10.21 -23.13 -8.66
C LEU A 193 -10.00 -24.66 -8.62
N PRO A 194 -9.88 -25.33 -9.79
CA PRO A 194 -9.53 -26.74 -9.83
C PRO A 194 -8.13 -26.96 -9.22
N GLN A 195 -8.01 -27.98 -8.38
CA GLN A 195 -6.76 -28.39 -7.71
C GLN A 195 -5.65 -28.70 -8.72
N PRO A 196 -4.36 -28.49 -8.37
CA PRO A 196 -3.30 -28.50 -9.36
C PRO A 196 -2.93 -29.94 -9.70
N THR A 197 -3.28 -30.37 -10.91
CA THR A 197 -2.34 -31.24 -11.64
C THR A 197 -1.25 -30.31 -12.16
N THR A 198 0.03 -30.61 -11.90
CA THR A 198 1.20 -29.93 -12.50
C THR A 198 0.97 -29.67 -13.98
N ARG A 199 0.42 -28.50 -14.32
CA ARG A 199 0.20 -28.08 -15.69
C ARG A 199 0.66 -26.63 -15.75
N ARG A 200 1.68 -26.45 -16.56
CA ARG A 200 2.11 -25.15 -17.06
C ARG A 200 0.88 -24.46 -17.65
N VAL A 201 0.70 -23.17 -17.38
CA VAL A 201 -0.27 -22.36 -18.11
C VAL A 201 0.27 -22.19 -19.52
N GLU A 202 -0.01 -23.17 -20.39
CA GLU A 202 0.23 -23.07 -21.83
C GLU A 202 -1.02 -22.51 -22.50
N ARG A 203 -0.82 -21.76 -23.59
CA ARG A 203 -1.90 -21.15 -24.39
C ARG A 203 -2.80 -22.20 -25.04
#